data_AF-A0A2E9U5N4-F1
#
_entry.id   AF-A0A2E9U5N4-F1
#
_cell.length_a   1.000
_cell.length_b   1.000
_cell.length_c   1.000
_cell.angle_alpha   90.00
_cell.angle_beta   90.00
_cell.angle_gamma   90.00
#
_symmetry.space_group_name_H-M   'P 1'
#
loop_
_entity.id
_entity.type
_entity.pdbx_description
1 polymer ?
#
loop_
_entity_poly.entity_id
_entity_poly.type
_entity_poly.pdbx_seq_one_letter_code
_entity_poly.pdbx_strand_id
1 'polypeptide(L)'
;ISCKFSGNKGFHIGVPFKAFPEKVHNQDVRLLFPDGLKRIAAYLSEIIKKELAKKILNNEDISIIVNKTGKSFNELVKKGEFDPYSILTIDTILISSRHLYRMPYSLHEKSELVSVPIDPKKVLEFDKEYAKPQNVKISKFGFLDVKKVTKGEAKKLIVQAFDFSSKVEEDIDVERRKDYEIKDAMPEKFFPPCIKLISNGLADGRKRSLFILINFLTSLGWGYKEIEEYLKEWNKKNTEQLRENYLLGQLRYHKQQKKKILPSNCNNNMYYVDIGVCKPDNLCSKIKNPVSYSIRKSFFVRKEVKKEK
;
A
#
# COMPACT_ATOMS: atom_id res chain seq x y z
N ILE A 1 1.34 -13.31 -23.16
CA ILE A 1 0.71 -13.41 -21.81
C ILE A 1 0.63 -14.86 -21.37
N SER A 2 0.66 -15.14 -20.08
CA SER A 2 0.52 -16.48 -19.51
C SER A 2 -0.58 -16.50 -18.46
N CYS A 3 -1.30 -17.62 -18.34
CA CYS A 3 -2.33 -17.81 -17.32
C CYS A 3 -2.11 -19.16 -16.62
N LYS A 4 -2.38 -19.23 -15.32
CA LYS A 4 -2.51 -20.50 -14.62
C LYS A 4 -3.57 -20.41 -13.53
N PHE A 5 -4.28 -21.51 -13.31
CA PHE A 5 -5.13 -21.65 -12.14
C PHE A 5 -4.25 -21.68 -10.88
N SER A 6 -4.64 -20.93 -9.83
CA SER A 6 -3.86 -20.82 -8.59
C SER A 6 -3.87 -22.09 -7.73
N GLY A 7 -4.79 -23.02 -8.01
CA GLY A 7 -5.08 -24.18 -7.18
C GLY A 7 -6.31 -23.99 -6.28
N ASN A 8 -6.96 -22.82 -6.26
CA ASN A 8 -8.15 -22.62 -5.41
C ASN A 8 -9.23 -21.74 -6.05
N LYS A 9 -9.25 -20.44 -5.75
CA LYS A 9 -10.34 -19.52 -6.18
C LYS A 9 -9.94 -18.54 -7.27
N GLY A 10 -8.67 -18.47 -7.64
CA GLY A 10 -8.16 -17.44 -8.54
C GLY A 10 -7.25 -17.98 -9.64
N PHE A 11 -6.81 -17.04 -10.47
CA PHE A 11 -5.84 -17.27 -11.54
C PHE A 11 -4.64 -16.36 -11.33
N HIS A 12 -3.46 -16.83 -11.72
CA HIS A 12 -2.29 -15.98 -11.86
C HIS A 12 -2.11 -15.64 -13.34
N ILE A 13 -1.93 -14.34 -13.61
CA ILE A 13 -1.57 -13.83 -14.93
C ILE A 13 -0.10 -13.44 -14.88
N GLY A 14 0.67 -13.98 -15.82
CA GLY A 14 2.11 -13.75 -15.93
C GLY A 14 2.46 -13.08 -17.24
N VAL A 15 3.39 -12.13 -17.20
CA VAL A 15 4.03 -11.57 -18.39
C VAL A 15 5.54 -11.72 -18.22
N PRO A 16 6.23 -12.49 -19.10
CA PRO A 16 7.68 -12.61 -19.03
C PRO A 16 8.35 -11.25 -19.12
N PHE A 17 9.38 -11.03 -18.30
CA PHE A 17 10.09 -9.74 -18.25
C PHE A 17 10.63 -9.29 -19.62
N LYS A 18 11.06 -10.25 -20.46
CA LYS A 18 11.55 -10.00 -21.83
C LYS A 18 10.52 -9.32 -22.74
N ALA A 19 9.23 -9.39 -22.42
CA ALA A 19 8.18 -8.72 -23.18
C ALA A 19 8.26 -7.19 -23.05
N PHE A 20 8.82 -6.68 -21.95
CA PHE A 20 8.94 -5.24 -21.71
C PHE A 20 10.15 -4.64 -22.44
N PRO A 21 10.10 -3.33 -22.79
CA PRO A 21 11.25 -2.62 -23.33
C PRO A 21 12.36 -2.48 -22.27
N GLU A 22 13.57 -2.12 -22.69
CA GLU A 22 14.68 -1.88 -21.76
C GLU A 22 14.47 -0.63 -20.91
N LYS A 23 13.89 0.42 -21.51
CA LYS A 23 13.65 1.72 -20.88
C LYS A 23 12.24 2.24 -21.12
N VAL A 24 11.74 3.00 -20.14
CA VAL A 24 10.47 3.75 -20.16
C VAL A 24 10.71 5.08 -19.43
N HIS A 25 10.35 6.21 -20.05
CA HIS A 25 10.60 7.57 -19.51
C HIS A 25 12.02 7.76 -18.94
N ASN A 26 13.05 7.32 -19.69
CA ASN A 26 14.46 7.35 -19.31
C ASN A 26 14.84 6.51 -18.07
N GLN A 27 13.95 5.65 -17.57
CA GLN A 27 14.23 4.72 -16.47
C GLN A 27 14.35 3.29 -17.01
N ASP A 28 15.33 2.54 -16.49
CA ASP A 28 15.48 1.13 -16.82
C ASP A 28 14.32 0.30 -16.24
N VAL A 29 13.62 -0.46 -17.07
CA VAL A 29 12.43 -1.21 -16.65
C VAL A 29 12.74 -2.25 -15.56
N ARG A 30 13.95 -2.80 -15.55
CA ARG A 30 14.41 -3.75 -14.51
C ARG A 30 14.39 -3.16 -13.09
N LEU A 31 14.47 -1.83 -12.96
CA LEU A 31 14.48 -1.12 -11.68
C LEU A 31 13.06 -0.71 -11.23
N LEU A 32 12.05 -0.91 -12.08
CA LEU A 32 10.69 -0.47 -11.80
C LEU A 32 9.89 -1.45 -10.95
N PHE A 33 10.41 -2.64 -10.64
CA PHE A 33 9.69 -3.56 -9.77
C PHE A 33 9.79 -3.13 -8.29
N PRO A 34 8.67 -3.09 -7.52
CA PRO A 34 7.32 -3.52 -7.88
C PRO A 34 6.42 -2.43 -8.48
N ASP A 35 6.82 -1.16 -8.37
CA ASP A 35 5.94 -0.01 -8.59
C ASP A 35 5.42 0.10 -10.03
N GLY A 36 6.24 -0.21 -11.03
CA GLY A 36 5.84 -0.27 -12.43
C GLY A 36 4.76 -1.32 -12.70
N LEU A 37 4.84 -2.49 -12.05
CA LEU A 37 3.80 -3.51 -12.15
C LEU A 37 2.51 -3.12 -11.41
N LYS A 38 2.62 -2.41 -10.27
CA LYS A 38 1.45 -1.84 -9.59
C LYS A 38 0.75 -0.79 -10.45
N ARG A 39 1.51 0.07 -11.14
CA ARG A 39 0.97 1.04 -12.11
C ARG A 39 0.23 0.34 -13.25
N ILE A 40 0.81 -0.73 -13.81
CA ILE A 40 0.15 -1.56 -14.82
C ILE A 40 -1.15 -2.18 -14.29
N ALA A 41 -1.14 -2.75 -13.09
CA ALA A 41 -2.33 -3.35 -12.48
C ALA A 41 -3.43 -2.33 -12.22
N ALA A 42 -3.09 -1.12 -11.75
CA ALA A 42 -4.04 -0.03 -11.55
C ALA A 42 -4.65 0.45 -12.88
N TYR A 43 -3.80 0.66 -13.89
CA TYR A 43 -4.22 1.04 -15.23
C TYR A 43 -5.19 0.04 -15.86
N LEU A 44 -4.84 -1.25 -15.82
CA LEU A 44 -5.70 -2.32 -16.33
C LEU A 44 -7.01 -2.39 -15.55
N SER A 45 -6.97 -2.27 -14.23
CA SER A 45 -8.17 -2.25 -13.39
C SER A 45 -9.13 -1.14 -13.80
N GLU A 46 -8.62 0.07 -14.05
CA GLU A 46 -9.49 1.19 -14.40
C GLU A 46 -10.12 1.00 -15.78
N ILE A 47 -9.34 0.58 -16.79
CA ILE A 47 -9.84 0.39 -18.15
C ILE A 47 -10.95 -0.66 -18.22
N ILE A 48 -10.77 -1.79 -17.54
CA ILE A 48 -11.74 -2.89 -17.65
C ILE A 48 -12.95 -2.70 -16.73
N LYS A 49 -12.91 -1.74 -15.79
CA LYS A 49 -13.92 -1.62 -14.71
C LYS A 49 -15.35 -1.56 -15.23
N LYS A 50 -15.63 -0.65 -16.16
CA LYS A 50 -17.00 -0.42 -16.68
C LYS A 50 -17.53 -1.64 -17.43
N GLU A 51 -16.73 -2.19 -18.34
CA GLU A 51 -17.11 -3.38 -19.12
C GLU A 51 -17.24 -4.62 -18.23
N LEU A 52 -16.38 -4.77 -17.23
CA LEU A 52 -16.45 -5.85 -16.26
C LEU A 52 -17.74 -5.77 -15.43
N ALA A 53 -18.10 -4.58 -14.93
CA ALA A 53 -19.34 -4.34 -14.21
C ALA A 53 -20.57 -4.73 -15.05
N LYS A 54 -20.61 -4.25 -16.30
CA LYS A 54 -21.68 -4.55 -17.25
C LYS A 54 -21.79 -6.05 -17.54
N LYS A 55 -20.66 -6.73 -17.80
CA LYS A 55 -20.66 -8.18 -18.08
C LYS A 55 -21.10 -9.02 -16.88
N ILE A 56 -20.74 -8.62 -15.67
CA ILE A 56 -21.18 -9.31 -14.45
C ILE A 56 -22.70 -9.18 -14.29
N LEU A 57 -23.23 -7.96 -14.42
CA LEU A 57 -24.67 -7.70 -14.29
C LEU A 57 -25.50 -8.33 -15.42
N ASN A 58 -24.92 -8.52 -16.61
CA ASN A 58 -25.58 -9.25 -17.69
C ASN A 58 -25.70 -10.76 -17.43
N ASN A 59 -24.81 -11.32 -16.60
CA ASN A 59 -24.79 -12.75 -16.30
C ASN A 59 -25.57 -13.09 -15.02
N GLU A 60 -25.53 -12.22 -14.01
CA GLU A 60 -26.21 -12.44 -12.73
C GLU A 60 -26.84 -11.15 -12.19
N ASP A 61 -28.09 -11.25 -11.74
CA ASP A 61 -28.77 -10.15 -11.07
C ASP A 61 -28.10 -9.79 -9.74
N ILE A 62 -28.16 -8.51 -9.39
CA ILE A 62 -27.51 -7.99 -8.17
C ILE A 62 -28.03 -8.64 -6.89
N SER A 63 -29.30 -9.03 -6.85
CA SER A 63 -29.91 -9.76 -5.74
C SER A 63 -29.27 -11.14 -5.53
N ILE A 64 -28.91 -11.82 -6.62
CA ILE A 64 -28.24 -13.12 -6.58
C ILE A 64 -26.79 -12.94 -6.10
N ILE A 65 -26.12 -11.88 -6.57
CA ILE A 65 -24.76 -11.55 -6.14
C ILE A 65 -24.70 -11.24 -4.64
N VAL A 66 -25.66 -10.48 -4.11
CA VAL A 66 -25.81 -10.22 -2.66
C VAL A 66 -25.91 -11.53 -1.88
N ASN A 67 -26.80 -12.43 -2.31
CA ASN A 67 -27.00 -13.72 -1.64
C ASN A 67 -25.75 -14.61 -1.68
N LYS A 68 -25.05 -14.68 -2.82
CA LYS A 68 -23.84 -15.50 -2.97
C LYS A 68 -22.63 -14.95 -2.21
N THR A 69 -22.52 -13.63 -2.12
CA THR A 69 -21.35 -12.96 -1.51
C THR A 69 -21.54 -12.68 -0.02
N GLY A 70 -22.80 -12.67 0.47
CA GLY A 70 -23.14 -12.26 1.83
C GLY A 70 -22.92 -10.77 2.10
N LYS A 71 -22.68 -9.97 1.05
CA LYS A 71 -22.43 -8.53 1.16
C LYS A 71 -23.71 -7.74 1.01
N SER A 72 -23.79 -6.61 1.70
CA SER A 72 -24.92 -5.70 1.58
C SER A 72 -24.92 -4.96 0.24
N PHE A 73 -26.11 -4.54 -0.21
CA PHE A 73 -26.25 -3.77 -1.46
C PHE A 73 -25.36 -2.52 -1.49
N ASN A 74 -25.26 -1.81 -0.36
CA ASN A 74 -24.45 -0.60 -0.23
C ASN A 74 -22.93 -0.86 -0.32
N GLU A 75 -22.48 -2.11 -0.08
CA GLU A 75 -21.07 -2.48 -0.28
C GLU A 75 -20.75 -2.81 -1.74
N LEU A 76 -21.74 -3.32 -2.48
CA LEU A 76 -21.62 -3.68 -3.89
C LEU A 76 -21.84 -2.49 -4.82
N VAL A 77 -22.75 -1.58 -4.45
CA VAL A 77 -23.13 -0.41 -5.24
C VAL A 77 -22.64 0.85 -4.55
N LYS A 78 -21.73 1.57 -5.21
CA LYS A 78 -21.19 2.85 -4.74
C LYS A 78 -21.64 3.95 -5.67
N LYS A 79 -22.27 5.00 -5.13
CA LYS A 79 -22.76 6.15 -5.90
C LYS A 79 -23.71 5.77 -7.04
N GLY A 80 -24.52 4.72 -6.86
CA GLY A 80 -25.45 4.23 -7.88
C GLY A 80 -24.83 3.33 -8.95
N GLU A 81 -23.52 3.06 -8.89
CA GLU A 81 -22.84 2.15 -9.82
C GLU A 81 -22.34 0.89 -9.10
N PHE A 82 -22.53 -0.27 -9.72
CA PHE A 82 -21.96 -1.53 -9.24
C PHE A 82 -20.44 -1.51 -9.35
N ASP A 83 -19.75 -1.77 -8.24
CA ASP A 83 -18.30 -1.86 -8.17
C ASP A 83 -17.87 -3.34 -8.34
N PRO A 84 -17.37 -3.76 -9.52
CA PRO A 84 -17.02 -5.16 -9.77
C PRO A 84 -15.87 -5.63 -8.87
N TYR A 85 -15.04 -4.70 -8.38
CA TYR A 85 -13.93 -5.01 -7.48
C TYR A 85 -14.37 -5.33 -6.06
N SER A 86 -15.64 -5.13 -5.74
CA SER A 86 -16.25 -5.61 -4.49
C SER A 86 -16.33 -7.14 -4.44
N ILE A 87 -16.36 -7.83 -5.58
CA ILE A 87 -16.46 -9.30 -5.63
C ILE A 87 -15.26 -9.98 -6.30
N LEU A 88 -14.56 -9.29 -7.20
CA LEU A 88 -13.40 -9.80 -7.93
C LEU A 88 -12.24 -8.84 -7.77
N THR A 89 -11.16 -9.23 -7.10
CA THR A 89 -10.02 -8.31 -6.84
C THR A 89 -8.81 -8.68 -7.68
N ILE A 90 -8.15 -7.69 -8.26
CA ILE A 90 -6.79 -7.81 -8.78
C ILE A 90 -5.83 -7.59 -7.62
N ASP A 91 -5.21 -8.66 -7.14
CA ASP A 91 -4.35 -8.61 -5.97
C ASP A 91 -3.00 -7.93 -6.28
N THR A 92 -2.86 -6.68 -5.85
CA THR A 92 -1.63 -5.90 -5.97
C THR A 92 -0.63 -6.16 -4.84
N ILE A 93 -1.02 -6.88 -3.79
CA ILE A 93 -0.15 -7.26 -2.65
C ILE A 93 0.86 -8.32 -3.10
N LEU A 94 0.44 -9.24 -3.97
CA LEU A 94 1.33 -10.20 -4.63
C LEU A 94 2.45 -9.52 -5.45
N ILE A 95 2.27 -8.26 -5.84
CA ILE A 95 3.29 -7.47 -6.55
C ILE A 95 4.26 -6.85 -5.54
N SER A 96 5.06 -7.70 -4.89
CA SER A 96 6.17 -7.24 -4.05
C SER A 96 7.34 -8.22 -4.09
N SER A 97 8.54 -7.73 -3.74
CA SER A 97 9.78 -8.52 -3.84
C SER A 97 9.87 -9.68 -2.85
N ARG A 98 9.03 -9.69 -1.83
CA ARG A 98 9.03 -10.71 -0.77
C ARG A 98 7.85 -11.68 -0.86
N HIS A 99 6.88 -11.39 -1.73
CA HIS A 99 5.72 -12.28 -1.87
C HIS A 99 6.05 -13.38 -2.87
N LEU A 100 5.93 -14.62 -2.41
CA LEU A 100 6.03 -15.79 -3.25
C LEU A 100 4.65 -16.14 -3.78
N TYR A 101 4.59 -16.61 -5.03
CA TYR A 101 3.38 -17.21 -5.59
C TYR A 101 3.64 -18.69 -5.87
N ARG A 102 2.57 -19.48 -5.81
CA ARG A 102 2.61 -20.94 -5.97
C ARG A 102 3.25 -21.33 -7.32
N MET A 103 4.08 -22.37 -7.38
CA MET A 103 4.68 -22.85 -8.63
C MET A 103 3.62 -23.47 -9.56
N PRO A 104 3.81 -23.51 -10.90
CA PRO A 104 3.05 -24.43 -11.74
C PRO A 104 3.18 -25.88 -11.24
N TYR A 105 2.10 -26.64 -11.33
CA TYR A 105 1.98 -28.05 -10.94
C TYR A 105 2.14 -28.40 -9.46
N SER A 106 2.34 -27.43 -8.58
CA SER A 106 2.27 -27.69 -7.13
C SER A 106 0.82 -27.80 -6.66
N LEU A 107 0.58 -28.67 -5.67
CA LEU A 107 -0.69 -28.82 -4.97
C LEU A 107 -1.00 -27.62 -4.09
N HIS A 108 -2.28 -27.27 -3.96
CA HIS A 108 -2.77 -26.28 -3.01
C HIS A 108 -3.24 -26.97 -1.72
N GLU A 109 -2.73 -26.55 -0.56
CA GLU A 109 -2.86 -27.34 0.68
C GLU A 109 -4.32 -27.54 1.13
N LYS A 110 -5.20 -26.58 0.86
CA LYS A 110 -6.60 -26.62 1.37
C LYS A 110 -7.60 -27.25 0.41
N SER A 111 -7.31 -27.22 -0.89
CA SER A 111 -8.24 -27.66 -1.93
C SER A 111 -7.75 -28.92 -2.62
N GLU A 112 -6.48 -29.29 -2.40
CA GLU A 112 -5.80 -30.44 -3.00
C GLU A 112 -5.76 -30.39 -4.54
N LEU A 113 -6.16 -29.26 -5.13
CA LEU A 113 -6.08 -29.03 -6.56
C LEU A 113 -4.70 -28.53 -6.96
N VAL A 114 -4.30 -28.90 -8.16
CA VAL A 114 -3.02 -28.57 -8.76
C VAL A 114 -3.08 -27.18 -9.40
N SER A 115 -2.00 -26.40 -9.27
CA SER A 115 -1.87 -25.14 -10.01
C SER A 115 -1.52 -25.38 -11.48
N VAL A 116 -2.52 -25.45 -12.36
CA VAL A 116 -2.32 -25.84 -13.77
C VAL A 116 -2.16 -24.62 -14.69
N PRO A 117 -1.11 -24.56 -15.53
CA PRO A 117 -1.01 -23.61 -16.66
C PRO A 117 -2.10 -23.82 -17.70
N ILE A 118 -2.76 -22.73 -18.10
CA ILE A 118 -3.90 -22.76 -19.02
C ILE A 118 -3.59 -21.84 -20.20
N ASP A 119 -4.01 -22.26 -21.40
CA ASP A 119 -3.99 -21.39 -22.58
C ASP A 119 -4.93 -20.19 -22.32
N PRO A 120 -4.41 -18.94 -22.32
CA PRO A 120 -5.25 -17.76 -22.10
C PRO A 120 -6.45 -17.66 -23.04
N LYS A 121 -6.39 -18.23 -24.25
CA LYS A 121 -7.51 -18.26 -25.20
C LYS A 121 -8.63 -19.22 -24.80
N LYS A 122 -8.32 -20.22 -23.97
CA LYS A 122 -9.25 -21.27 -23.52
C LYS A 122 -9.63 -21.15 -22.05
N VAL A 123 -9.33 -20.02 -21.42
CA VAL A 123 -9.60 -19.83 -19.98
C VAL A 123 -11.09 -19.95 -19.64
N LEU A 124 -11.98 -19.63 -20.58
CA LEU A 124 -13.43 -19.75 -20.40
C LEU A 124 -13.92 -21.20 -20.43
N GLU A 125 -13.13 -22.13 -20.97
CA GLU A 125 -13.42 -23.57 -21.01
C GLU A 125 -12.90 -24.31 -19.75
N PHE A 126 -12.26 -23.61 -18.81
CA PHE A 126 -11.63 -24.23 -17.66
C PHE A 126 -12.65 -24.74 -16.64
N ASP A 127 -12.54 -26.03 -16.30
CA ASP A 127 -13.22 -26.65 -15.17
C ASP A 127 -12.22 -26.98 -14.05
N LYS A 128 -12.64 -26.80 -12.79
CA LYS A 128 -11.84 -27.17 -11.61
C LYS A 128 -11.55 -28.67 -11.54
N GLU A 129 -12.41 -29.51 -12.09
CA GLU A 129 -12.21 -30.96 -12.19
C GLU A 129 -10.91 -31.31 -12.94
N TYR A 130 -10.49 -30.47 -13.89
CA TYR A 130 -9.24 -30.66 -14.64
C TYR A 130 -7.99 -30.44 -13.79
N ALA A 131 -8.13 -29.77 -12.63
CA ALA A 131 -7.03 -29.51 -11.71
C ALA A 131 -6.90 -30.58 -10.61
N LYS A 132 -7.76 -31.60 -10.58
CA LYS A 132 -7.60 -32.75 -9.66
C LYS A 132 -6.34 -33.53 -10.02
N PRO A 133 -5.51 -33.99 -9.05
CA PRO A 133 -4.22 -34.61 -9.33
C PRO A 133 -4.26 -35.74 -10.38
N GLN A 134 -5.29 -36.58 -10.33
CA GLN A 134 -5.53 -37.69 -11.26
C GLN A 134 -5.94 -37.25 -12.68
N ASN A 135 -6.45 -36.03 -12.84
CA ASN A 135 -6.96 -35.50 -14.11
C ASN A 135 -5.97 -34.56 -14.80
N VAL A 136 -4.94 -34.08 -14.09
CA VAL A 136 -3.99 -33.11 -14.62
C VAL A 136 -3.21 -33.71 -15.80
N LYS A 137 -3.34 -33.05 -16.95
CA LYS A 137 -2.49 -33.30 -18.11
C LYS A 137 -1.45 -32.19 -18.22
N ILE A 138 -0.24 -32.56 -18.63
CA ILE A 138 0.83 -31.57 -18.87
C ILE A 138 0.38 -30.66 -20.00
N SER A 139 0.31 -29.37 -19.71
CA SER A 139 -0.13 -28.35 -20.65
C SER A 139 0.99 -28.08 -21.65
N LYS A 140 0.65 -28.01 -22.94
CA LYS A 140 1.57 -27.51 -23.98
C LYS A 140 1.90 -26.02 -23.79
N PHE A 141 1.14 -25.34 -22.93
CA PHE A 141 1.33 -23.93 -22.63
C PHE A 141 2.11 -23.77 -21.32
N GLY A 142 3.38 -23.35 -21.43
CA GLY A 142 4.22 -23.03 -20.27
C GLY A 142 3.83 -21.70 -19.63
N PHE A 143 3.75 -21.67 -18.30
CA PHE A 143 3.58 -20.42 -17.57
C PHE A 143 4.90 -19.64 -17.58
N LEU A 144 4.86 -18.37 -18.01
CA LEU A 144 6.04 -17.50 -18.19
C LEU A 144 7.08 -18.04 -19.19
N ASP A 145 6.63 -18.74 -20.23
CA ASP A 145 7.53 -19.26 -21.28
C ASP A 145 8.19 -18.13 -22.08
N VAL A 146 9.48 -17.91 -21.80
CA VAL A 146 10.29 -16.83 -22.41
C VAL A 146 10.57 -17.09 -23.90
N LYS A 147 10.44 -18.33 -24.37
CA LYS A 147 10.69 -18.68 -25.78
C LYS A 147 9.60 -18.15 -26.70
N LYS A 148 8.39 -17.93 -26.17
CA LYS A 148 7.21 -17.47 -26.93
C LYS A 148 7.02 -15.94 -26.88
N VAL A 149 8.04 -15.19 -26.48
CA VAL A 149 7.95 -13.76 -26.18
C VAL A 149 8.70 -12.95 -27.22
N THR A 150 8.02 -11.93 -27.77
CA THR A 150 8.67 -10.93 -28.63
C THR A 150 9.21 -9.80 -27.77
N LYS A 151 10.49 -9.46 -27.92
CA LYS A 151 11.13 -8.40 -27.13
C LYS A 151 10.42 -7.07 -27.37
N GLY A 152 9.98 -6.42 -26.30
CA GLY A 152 9.32 -5.10 -26.36
C GLY A 152 7.84 -5.13 -26.78
N GLU A 153 7.19 -6.29 -26.93
CA GLU A 153 5.76 -6.39 -27.27
C GLU A 153 4.84 -5.71 -26.24
N ALA A 154 5.28 -5.61 -24.98
CA ALA A 154 4.56 -4.96 -23.89
C ALA A 154 4.90 -3.45 -23.75
N LYS A 155 5.64 -2.84 -24.69
CA LYS A 155 6.02 -1.41 -24.65
C LYS A 155 4.80 -0.49 -24.51
N LYS A 156 3.76 -0.73 -25.30
CA LYS A 156 2.54 0.11 -25.27
C LYS A 156 1.86 0.04 -23.90
N LEU A 157 1.75 -1.15 -23.32
CA LEU A 157 1.13 -1.38 -22.02
C LEU A 157 1.84 -0.58 -20.91
N ILE A 158 3.17 -0.69 -20.83
CA ILE A 158 3.92 -0.02 -19.77
C ILE A 158 3.93 1.50 -19.94
N VAL A 159 4.04 2.02 -21.17
CA VAL A 159 3.96 3.47 -21.42
C VAL A 159 2.60 4.02 -21.01
N GLN A 160 1.51 3.41 -21.47
CA GLN A 160 0.17 3.87 -21.14
C GLN A 160 -0.13 3.79 -19.63
N ALA A 161 0.39 2.77 -18.94
CA ALA A 161 0.25 2.67 -17.49
C ALA A 161 0.98 3.80 -16.73
N PHE A 162 2.16 4.19 -17.21
CA PHE A 162 2.91 5.30 -16.63
C PHE A 162 2.25 6.65 -16.93
N ASP A 163 1.74 6.87 -18.15
CA ASP A 163 0.99 8.08 -18.51
C ASP A 163 -0.30 8.21 -17.67
N PHE A 164 -1.04 7.10 -17.49
CA PHE A 164 -2.25 7.08 -16.65
C PHE A 164 -1.93 7.41 -15.19
N SER A 165 -0.91 6.78 -14.63
CA SER A 165 -0.54 7.04 -13.24
C SER A 165 0.03 8.44 -13.01
N SER A 166 0.68 9.04 -14.01
CA SER A 166 1.12 10.44 -13.95
C SER A 166 -0.07 11.40 -13.87
N LYS A 167 -1.15 11.15 -14.64
CA LYS A 167 -2.39 11.92 -14.54
C LYS A 167 -3.07 11.75 -13.18
N VAL A 168 -3.13 10.53 -12.66
CA VAL A 168 -3.68 10.26 -11.33
C VAL A 168 -2.80 10.89 -10.24
N GLU A 169 -1.47 10.85 -10.38
CA GLU A 169 -0.56 11.54 -9.48
C GLU A 169 -0.74 13.06 -9.57
N GLU A 170 -0.85 13.65 -10.76
CA GLU A 170 -1.15 15.07 -10.97
C GLU A 170 -2.52 15.48 -10.38
N ASP A 171 -3.59 14.72 -10.61
CA ASP A 171 -4.91 14.98 -10.02
C ASP A 171 -4.89 14.86 -8.48
N ILE A 172 -4.15 13.88 -7.96
CA ILE A 172 -3.91 13.71 -6.52
C ILE A 172 -3.00 14.83 -5.97
N ASP A 173 -2.00 15.28 -6.71
CA ASP A 173 -1.07 16.36 -6.32
C ASP A 173 -1.78 17.72 -6.35
N VAL A 174 -2.70 17.94 -7.29
CA VAL A 174 -3.56 19.14 -7.34
C VAL A 174 -4.54 19.17 -6.16
N GLU A 175 -5.06 18.01 -5.72
CA GLU A 175 -5.85 17.91 -4.47
C GLU A 175 -4.99 17.92 -3.18
N ARG A 176 -3.73 17.48 -3.23
CA ARG A 176 -2.85 17.33 -2.04
C ARG A 176 -1.87 18.48 -1.83
N ARG A 177 -1.59 19.33 -2.82
CA ARG A 177 -0.73 20.52 -2.68
C ARG A 177 -1.48 21.69 -2.07
N LYS A 178 -1.85 21.52 -0.80
CA LYS A 178 -1.42 22.52 0.18
C LYS A 178 -0.34 21.84 1.01
N ASP A 179 0.83 21.68 0.42
CA ASP A 179 2.06 21.48 1.20
C ASP A 179 2.21 22.73 2.07
N TYR A 180 1.72 22.62 3.30
CA TYR A 180 2.09 23.57 4.32
C TYR A 180 3.53 23.24 4.68
N GLU A 181 4.48 23.93 4.07
CA GLU A 181 5.81 24.04 4.64
C GLU A 181 5.67 24.71 6.01
N ILE A 182 5.76 23.88 7.06
CA ILE A 182 5.91 24.35 8.43
C ILE A 182 7.33 24.93 8.51
N LYS A 183 7.44 26.24 8.34
CA LYS A 183 8.72 26.97 8.39
C LYS A 183 9.30 27.04 9.80
N ASP A 184 8.43 27.08 10.82
CA ASP A 184 8.81 27.20 12.22
C ASP A 184 8.49 25.92 12.99
N ALA A 185 9.41 25.50 13.86
CA ALA A 185 9.25 24.34 14.73
C ALA A 185 7.92 24.41 15.51
N MET A 186 7.05 23.40 15.30
CA MET A 186 5.75 23.40 15.94
C MET A 186 5.87 23.21 17.46
N PRO A 187 5.25 24.08 18.29
CA PRO A 187 5.31 23.95 19.73
C PRO A 187 4.66 22.66 20.27
N GLU A 188 5.22 22.11 21.34
CA GLU A 188 4.77 20.85 21.96
C GLU A 188 3.30 20.84 22.41
N LYS A 189 2.70 22.01 22.68
CA LYS A 189 1.28 22.11 23.04
C LYS A 189 0.34 21.50 21.99
N PHE A 190 0.78 21.46 20.73
CA PHE A 190 0.03 20.90 19.61
C PHE A 190 0.24 19.39 19.43
N PHE A 191 1.13 18.76 20.20
CA PHE A 191 1.42 17.34 20.05
C PHE A 191 0.19 16.49 20.44
N PRO A 192 0.00 15.33 19.76
CA PRO A 192 -1.07 14.41 20.09
C PRO A 192 -0.81 13.68 21.42
N PRO A 193 -1.86 13.10 22.02
CA PRO A 193 -1.74 12.34 23.27
C PRO A 193 -0.66 11.26 23.23
N CYS A 194 -0.54 10.52 22.12
CA CYS A 194 0.46 9.47 21.98
C CYS A 194 1.90 9.98 22.02
N ILE A 195 2.19 11.11 21.38
CA ILE A 195 3.53 11.72 21.43
C ILE A 195 3.80 12.27 22.82
N LYS A 196 2.83 12.93 23.46
CA LYS A 196 3.00 13.41 24.84
C LYS A 196 3.31 12.29 25.83
N LEU A 197 2.64 11.14 25.68
CA LEU A 197 2.92 9.95 26.48
C LEU A 197 4.32 9.41 26.22
N ILE A 198 4.73 9.33 24.95
CA ILE A 198 6.12 8.98 24.60
C ILE A 198 7.09 9.95 25.30
N SER A 199 6.86 11.26 25.21
CA SER A 199 7.73 12.32 25.75
C SER A 199 7.91 12.28 27.27
N ASN A 200 7.01 11.61 27.98
CA ASN A 200 7.10 11.40 29.43
C ASN A 200 7.97 10.19 29.83
N GLY A 201 8.51 9.45 28.86
CA GLY A 201 9.31 8.25 29.08
C GLY A 201 8.50 6.96 28.98
N LEU A 202 9.18 5.85 28.71
CA LEU A 202 8.56 4.55 28.44
C LEU A 202 9.28 3.39 29.13
N ALA A 203 8.48 2.41 29.59
CA ALA A 203 8.97 1.14 30.09
C ALA A 203 9.37 0.15 28.97
N ASP A 204 8.61 0.14 27.87
CA ASP A 204 8.86 -0.67 26.68
C ASP A 204 8.62 0.14 25.39
N GLY A 205 9.16 -0.30 24.25
CA GLY A 205 8.92 0.31 22.95
C GLY A 205 9.87 1.45 22.58
N ARG A 206 10.90 1.74 23.39
CA ARG A 206 11.82 2.89 23.22
C ARG A 206 12.42 3.02 21.81
N LYS A 207 12.84 1.92 21.18
CA LYS A 207 13.37 1.94 19.80
C LYS A 207 12.32 2.35 18.75
N ARG A 208 11.07 1.91 18.93
CA ARG A 208 9.92 2.29 18.09
C ARG A 208 9.58 3.76 18.30
N SER A 209 9.56 4.20 19.55
CA SER A 209 9.32 5.59 19.93
C SER A 209 10.38 6.55 19.42
N LEU A 210 11.65 6.16 19.44
CA LEU A 210 12.74 6.94 18.83
C LEU A 210 12.48 7.18 17.33
N PHE A 211 12.10 6.14 16.58
CA PHE A 211 11.74 6.27 15.17
C PHE A 211 10.54 7.20 15.00
N ILE A 212 9.48 7.04 15.81
CA ILE A 212 8.29 7.90 15.77
C ILE A 212 8.67 9.37 16.00
N LEU A 213 9.44 9.67 17.05
CA LEU A 213 9.84 11.03 17.42
C LEU A 213 10.66 11.70 16.32
N ILE A 214 11.67 11.02 15.76
CA ILE A 214 12.52 11.59 14.70
C ILE A 214 11.68 12.00 13.49
N ASN A 215 10.84 11.10 12.98
CA ASN A 215 10.02 11.39 11.80
C ASN A 215 8.95 12.45 12.10
N PHE A 216 8.35 12.41 13.29
CA PHE A 216 7.33 13.36 13.72
C PHE A 216 7.88 14.78 13.86
N LEU A 217 8.96 14.98 14.61
CA LEU A 217 9.54 16.29 14.88
C LEU A 217 10.12 16.92 13.59
N THR A 218 10.84 16.14 12.78
CA THR A 218 11.34 16.62 11.48
C THR A 218 10.19 17.03 10.57
N SER A 219 9.06 16.31 10.61
CA SER A 219 7.88 16.66 9.83
C SER A 219 7.23 17.97 10.26
N LEU A 220 7.41 18.36 11.52
CA LEU A 220 6.88 19.58 12.13
C LEU A 220 7.88 20.74 12.19
N GLY A 221 8.95 20.69 11.37
CA GLY A 221 9.86 21.81 11.19
C GLY A 221 10.96 21.93 12.24
N TRP A 222 11.14 20.93 13.11
CA TRP A 222 12.23 20.93 14.09
C TRP A 222 13.58 20.67 13.42
N GLY A 223 14.60 21.43 13.81
CA GLY A 223 15.97 21.26 13.36
C GLY A 223 16.63 20.03 13.98
N TYR A 224 17.58 19.42 13.26
CA TYR A 224 18.28 18.21 13.74
C TYR A 224 19.00 18.41 15.09
N LYS A 225 19.49 19.62 15.39
CA LYS A 225 20.11 19.92 16.70
C LYS A 225 19.07 19.91 17.82
N GLU A 226 17.93 20.56 17.61
CA GLU A 226 16.82 20.59 18.56
C GLU A 226 16.24 19.19 18.80
N ILE A 227 16.13 18.39 17.74
CA ILE A 227 15.70 16.98 17.84
C ILE A 227 16.72 16.18 18.66
N GLU A 228 18.02 16.38 18.45
CA GLU A 228 19.04 15.69 19.24
C GLU A 228 18.91 16.00 20.74
N GLU A 229 18.77 17.27 21.10
CA GLU A 229 18.57 17.73 22.47
C GLU A 229 17.28 17.16 23.06
N TYR A 230 16.18 17.23 22.32
CA TYR A 230 14.89 16.66 22.71
C TYR A 230 14.98 15.16 23.00
N LEU A 231 15.67 14.42 22.13
CA LEU A 231 15.83 12.98 22.25
C LEU A 231 16.73 12.60 23.42
N LYS A 232 17.77 13.39 23.73
CA LYS A 232 18.61 13.20 24.92
C LYS A 232 17.79 13.38 26.20
N GLU A 233 17.00 14.45 26.29
CA GLU A 233 16.13 14.70 27.44
C GLU A 233 15.03 13.65 27.58
N TRP A 234 14.40 13.25 26.47
CA TRP A 234 13.45 12.15 26.47
C TRP A 234 14.07 10.83 26.94
N ASN A 235 15.30 10.53 26.51
CA ASN A 235 15.96 9.28 26.86
C ASN A 235 16.24 9.16 28.37
N LYS A 236 16.52 10.28 29.05
CA LYS A 236 16.70 10.33 30.52
C LYS A 236 15.44 9.96 31.29
N LYS A 237 14.25 10.18 30.70
CA LYS A 237 12.95 9.89 31.33
C LYS A 237 12.52 8.43 31.20
N ASN A 238 13.19 7.66 30.35
CA ASN A 238 12.88 6.24 30.16
C ASN A 238 13.34 5.41 31.36
N THR A 239 12.62 4.32 31.67
CA THR A 239 13.00 3.40 32.76
C THR A 239 14.39 2.79 32.55
N GLU A 240 14.72 2.48 31.30
CA GLU A 240 16.04 2.05 30.87
C GLU A 240 16.46 2.91 29.67
N GLN A 241 17.60 3.58 29.78
CA GLN A 241 18.08 4.49 28.74
C GLN A 241 18.59 3.70 27.53
N LEU A 242 18.27 4.18 26.32
CA LEU A 242 18.93 3.70 25.11
C LEU A 242 20.39 4.17 25.11
N ARG A 243 21.29 3.33 24.59
CA ARG A 243 22.69 3.73 24.37
C ARG A 243 22.73 4.95 23.44
N GLU A 244 23.50 5.96 23.82
CA GLU A 244 23.58 7.23 23.08
C GLU A 244 24.00 7.03 21.61
N ASN A 245 24.92 6.12 21.34
CA ASN A 245 25.33 5.75 19.98
C ASN A 245 24.16 5.27 19.11
N TYR A 246 23.18 4.57 19.68
CA TYR A 246 21.99 4.14 18.94
C TYR A 246 21.10 5.32 18.57
N LEU A 247 20.91 6.24 19.52
CA LEU A 247 20.10 7.46 19.34
C LEU A 247 20.69 8.36 18.24
N LEU A 248 21.97 8.68 18.37
CA LEU A 248 22.71 9.49 17.38
C LEU A 248 22.86 8.78 16.04
N GLY A 249 23.00 7.45 16.04
CA GLY A 249 23.07 6.65 14.83
C GLY A 249 21.78 6.71 14.02
N GLN A 250 20.62 6.56 14.67
CA GLN A 250 19.32 6.66 14.03
C GLN A 250 19.04 8.07 13.49
N LEU A 251 19.38 9.11 14.25
CA LEU A 251 19.22 10.50 13.80
C LEU A 251 20.10 10.81 12.58
N ARG A 252 21.36 10.36 12.59
CA ARG A 252 22.28 10.49 11.45
C ARG A 252 21.80 9.74 10.22
N TYR A 253 21.33 8.50 10.39
CA TYR A 253 20.76 7.71 9.30
C TYR A 253 19.56 8.42 8.67
N HIS A 254 18.64 8.96 9.49
CA HIS A 254 17.50 9.73 9.01
C HIS A 254 17.95 11.00 8.26
N LYS A 255 18.96 11.73 8.77
CA LYS A 255 19.51 12.93 8.12
C LYS A 255 20.08 12.66 6.72
N GLN A 256 20.61 11.46 6.48
CA GLN A 256 21.17 11.08 5.18
C GLN A 256 20.07 10.71 4.16
N GLN A 257 18.83 10.49 4.58
CA GLN A 257 17.73 10.16 3.68
C GLN A 257 17.29 11.41 2.91
N LYS A 258 17.23 11.32 1.58
CA LYS A 258 16.77 12.41 0.71
C LYS A 258 15.24 12.61 0.74
N LYS A 259 14.48 11.63 1.24
CA LYS A 259 13.02 11.66 1.28
C LYS A 259 12.55 12.05 2.67
N LYS A 260 11.59 12.99 2.75
CA LYS A 260 10.89 13.32 4.00
C LYS A 260 9.94 12.17 4.35
N ILE A 261 10.27 11.41 5.39
CA ILE A 261 9.47 10.26 5.83
C ILE A 261 8.52 10.74 6.94
N LEU A 262 7.23 10.44 6.78
CA LEU A 262 6.23 10.68 7.81
C LEU A 262 6.30 9.58 8.88
N PRO A 263 5.94 9.87 10.15
CA PRO A 263 5.78 8.81 11.13
C PRO A 263 4.67 7.86 10.71
N SER A 264 4.76 6.61 11.16
CA SER A 264 3.80 5.55 10.88
C SER A 264 2.35 5.99 11.15
N ASN A 265 1.41 5.47 10.35
CA ASN A 265 -0.02 5.73 10.55
C ASN A 265 -0.53 5.12 11.86
N CYS A 266 -1.55 5.75 12.45
CA CYS A 266 -2.13 5.33 13.73
C CYS A 266 -2.81 3.95 13.67
N ASN A 267 -3.24 3.52 12.48
CA ASN A 267 -3.89 2.21 12.25
C ASN A 267 -2.89 1.03 12.21
N ASN A 268 -1.58 1.29 12.28
CA ASN A 268 -0.58 0.24 12.38
C ASN A 268 -0.36 -0.11 13.85
N ASN A 269 -0.94 -1.23 14.29
CA ASN A 269 -0.94 -1.67 15.68
C ASN A 269 0.48 -1.73 16.28
N MET A 270 1.49 -2.13 15.48
CA MET A 270 2.88 -2.30 15.92
C MET A 270 3.55 -1.04 16.48
N TYR A 271 3.04 0.16 16.16
CA TYR A 271 3.72 1.41 16.50
C TYR A 271 3.17 2.11 17.73
N TYR A 272 1.85 2.29 17.85
CA TYR A 272 1.26 3.07 18.96
C TYR A 272 0.40 2.22 19.89
N VAL A 273 -0.32 1.23 19.34
CA VAL A 273 -1.23 0.37 20.11
C VAL A 273 -0.43 -0.64 20.91
N ASP A 274 0.47 -1.37 20.27
CA ASP A 274 1.23 -2.47 20.87
C ASP A 274 2.24 -2.00 21.94
N ILE A 275 2.62 -0.72 21.94
CA ILE A 275 3.45 -0.13 23.01
C ILE A 275 2.63 0.62 24.07
N GLY A 276 1.30 0.55 24.00
CA GLY A 276 0.40 1.12 25.01
C GLY A 276 0.32 2.65 25.05
N VAL A 277 0.79 3.36 24.01
CA VAL A 277 0.78 4.85 23.98
C VAL A 277 -0.43 5.42 23.24
N CYS A 278 -1.24 4.59 22.58
CA CYS A 278 -2.44 5.04 21.89
C CYS A 278 -3.59 5.32 22.89
N LYS A 279 -3.69 6.57 23.36
CA LYS A 279 -4.84 7.07 24.14
C LYS A 279 -5.58 8.14 23.34
N PRO A 280 -6.52 7.76 22.46
CA PRO A 280 -7.12 8.68 21.49
C PRO A 280 -8.05 9.70 22.17
N ASP A 281 -8.08 10.91 21.61
CA ASP A 281 -9.07 11.94 21.92
C ASP A 281 -10.03 12.15 20.74
N ASN A 282 -10.92 13.13 20.84
CA ASN A 282 -11.92 13.45 19.81
C ASN A 282 -11.31 13.86 18.44
N LEU A 283 -10.06 14.31 18.40
CA LEU A 283 -9.37 14.70 17.17
C LEU A 283 -8.67 13.50 16.51
N CYS A 284 -8.30 12.48 17.29
CA CYS A 284 -7.66 11.26 16.79
C CYS A 284 -8.51 10.46 15.79
N SER A 285 -9.84 10.52 15.87
CA SER A 285 -10.74 9.85 14.90
C SER A 285 -10.73 10.47 13.50
N LYS A 286 -10.19 11.69 13.37
CA LYS A 286 -10.24 12.50 12.13
C LYS A 286 -8.88 12.61 11.43
N ILE A 287 -7.89 11.81 11.84
CA ILE A 287 -6.49 11.91 11.37
C ILE A 287 -5.91 10.54 11.05
N LYS A 288 -4.97 10.51 10.10
CA LYS A 288 -4.28 9.26 9.68
C LYS A 288 -2.99 9.01 10.47
N ASN A 289 -2.29 10.07 10.87
CA ASN A 289 -1.00 10.01 11.56
C ASN A 289 -0.83 11.21 12.54
N PRO A 290 0.14 11.13 13.47
CA PRO A 290 0.40 12.17 14.46
C PRO A 290 0.69 13.57 13.89
N VAL A 291 1.33 13.66 12.73
CA VAL A 291 1.65 14.96 12.08
C VAL A 291 0.35 15.66 11.70
N SER A 292 -0.59 14.93 11.10
CA SER A 292 -1.91 15.45 10.70
C SER A 292 -2.69 16.00 11.89
N TYR A 293 -2.57 15.35 13.06
CA TYR A 293 -3.16 15.84 14.30
C TYR A 293 -2.62 17.22 14.67
N SER A 294 -1.30 17.37 14.71
CA SER A 294 -0.66 18.59 15.21
C SER A 294 -0.95 19.78 14.29
N ILE A 295 -0.90 19.55 12.97
CA ILE A 295 -1.30 20.53 11.97
C ILE A 295 -2.76 20.96 12.20
N ARG A 296 -3.69 20.01 12.27
CA ARG A 296 -5.12 20.29 12.41
C ARG A 296 -5.44 21.02 13.72
N LYS A 297 -4.81 20.63 14.83
CA LYS A 297 -4.96 21.30 16.13
C LYS A 297 -4.45 22.74 16.10
N SER A 298 -3.30 22.98 15.46
CA SER A 298 -2.74 24.34 15.30
C SER A 298 -3.68 25.26 14.53
N PHE A 299 -4.37 24.75 13.50
CA PHE A 299 -5.34 25.52 12.72
C PHE A 299 -6.59 25.89 13.53
N PHE A 300 -7.12 24.98 14.35
CA PHE A 300 -8.28 25.29 15.19
C PHE A 300 -7.98 26.41 16.18
N VAL A 301 -6.86 26.32 16.90
CA VAL A 301 -6.46 27.35 17.88
C VAL A 301 -6.20 28.69 17.20
N ARG A 302 -5.55 28.71 16.03
CA ARG A 302 -5.34 29.96 15.26
C ARG A 302 -6.64 30.59 14.78
N LYS A 303 -7.69 29.80 14.53
CA LYS A 303 -9.02 30.32 14.14
C LYS A 303 -9.79 30.88 15.33
N GLU A 304 -9.68 30.27 16.51
CA GLU A 304 -10.33 30.77 17.74
C GLU A 304 -9.74 32.11 18.17
N VAL A 305 -8.41 32.24 18.19
CA VAL A 305 -7.71 33.49 18.52
C VAL A 305 -8.02 34.63 17.53
N LYS A 306 -8.37 34.30 16.28
CA LYS A 306 -8.82 35.28 15.26
C LYS A 306 -10.30 35.66 15.37
N LYS A 307 -11.11 34.90 16.11
CA LYS A 307 -12.53 35.20 16.35
C LYS A 307 -12.73 36.03 17.63
N GLU A 308 -11.79 35.95 18.57
CA GLU A 308 -11.79 36.71 19.82
C GLU A 308 -11.09 38.08 19.71
N LYS A 309 -10.43 38.36 18.58
CA LYS A 309 -9.89 39.68 18.21
C LYS A 309 -10.81 40.34 17.21
#